data_AF-A0A539DQ41-F1
#
_entry.id   AF-A0A539DQ41-F1
#
_cell.length_a   1.000
_cell.length_b   1.000
_cell.length_c   1.000
_cell.angle_alpha   90.00
_cell.angle_beta   90.00
_cell.angle_gamma   90.00
#
_symmetry.space_group_name_H-M   'P 1'
#
loop_
_entity.id
_entity.type
_entity.pdbx_description
1 polymer ?
#
loop_
_entity_poly.entity_id
_entity_poly.type
_entity_poly.pdbx_seq_one_letter_code
_entity_poly.pdbx_strand_id
1 'polypeptide(L)'
;MNTIHRPARTGVWLVGIFGDIASTLIAGSLAIKQGLASKTGMVSALKPFDQLTLISTDALVFGGLDVKSSTLLHAISEVYRNSRTLPPGL
;
A
#
# COMPACT_ATOMS: atom_id res chain seq x y z
N MET A 1 -9.69 -32.54 2.03
CA MET A 1 -8.34 -31.98 2.20
C MET A 1 -8.36 -30.54 1.73
N ASN A 2 -8.38 -29.56 2.65
CA ASN A 2 -8.31 -28.15 2.30
C ASN A 2 -6.82 -27.76 2.26
N THR A 3 -6.23 -27.68 1.07
CA THR A 3 -4.90 -27.11 0.89
C THR A 3 -4.96 -25.64 1.28
N ILE A 4 -4.28 -25.26 2.37
CA ILE A 4 -4.07 -23.85 2.71
C ILE A 4 -3.24 -23.24 1.58
N HIS A 5 -3.91 -22.60 0.62
CA HIS A 5 -3.23 -21.80 -0.39
C HIS A 5 -2.68 -20.58 0.33
N ARG A 6 -1.40 -20.59 0.70
CA ARG A 6 -0.73 -19.36 1.12
C ARG A 6 -0.89 -18.38 -0.05
N PRO A 7 -1.52 -17.20 0.14
CA PRO A 7 -1.67 -16.26 -0.96
C PRO A 7 -0.27 -15.96 -1.50
N ALA A 8 -0.08 -16.18 -2.79
CA ALA A 8 1.20 -15.94 -3.44
C ALA A 8 1.56 -14.46 -3.22
N ARG A 9 2.79 -14.19 -2.76
CA ARG A 9 3.27 -12.81 -2.62
C ARG A 9 3.28 -12.18 -4.01
N THR A 10 2.67 -11.01 -4.15
CA THR A 10 2.59 -10.30 -5.43
C THR A 10 3.51 -9.10 -5.38
N GLY A 11 4.50 -9.07 -6.28
CA GLY A 11 5.38 -7.92 -6.44
C GLY A 11 4.65 -6.76 -7.14
N VAL A 12 4.81 -5.55 -6.60
CA VAL A 12 4.34 -4.30 -7.19
C VAL A 12 5.57 -3.43 -7.45
N TRP A 13 5.85 -3.16 -8.73
CA TRP A 13 6.97 -2.32 -9.14
C TRP A 13 6.48 -0.91 -9.48
N LEU A 14 6.93 0.08 -8.72
CA LEU A 14 6.52 1.47 -8.89
C LEU A 14 7.61 2.29 -9.59
N VAL A 15 7.22 3.02 -10.63
CA VAL A 15 8.06 4.08 -11.23
C VAL A 15 7.63 5.40 -10.59
N GLY A 16 8.58 6.12 -9.99
CA GLY A 16 8.27 7.24 -9.11
C GLY A 16 7.98 6.79 -7.68
N ILE A 17 8.75 5.85 -7.14
CA ILE A 17 8.51 5.25 -5.81
C ILE A 17 8.59 6.25 -4.65
N PHE A 18 9.27 7.38 -4.83
CA PHE A 18 9.34 8.48 -3.84
C PHE A 18 8.32 9.60 -4.11
N GLY A 19 7.37 9.40 -5.04
CA GLY A 19 6.25 10.30 -5.25
C GLY A 19 5.18 10.20 -4.16
N ASP A 20 4.33 11.22 -4.07
CA ASP A 20 3.26 11.30 -3.05
C ASP A 20 2.29 10.12 -3.12
N ILE A 21 1.87 9.74 -4.33
CA ILE A 21 0.93 8.62 -4.54
C ILE A 21 1.58 7.29 -4.14
N ALA A 22 2.82 7.04 -4.57
CA ALA A 22 3.54 5.81 -4.25
C ALA A 22 3.79 5.68 -2.74
N SER A 23 4.23 6.77 -2.11
CA SER A 23 4.47 6.82 -0.66
C SER A 23 3.18 6.61 0.13
N THR A 24 2.09 7.24 -0.30
CA THR A 24 0.76 7.06 0.32
C THR A 24 0.24 5.64 0.14
N LEU A 25 0.39 5.05 -1.05
CA LEU A 25 0.01 3.66 -1.32
C LEU A 25 0.76 2.69 -0.40
N ILE A 26 2.07 2.83 -0.28
CA ILE A 26 2.89 1.94 0.54
C ILE A 26 2.56 2.11 2.03
N ALA A 27 2.51 3.36 2.52
CA ALA A 27 2.17 3.65 3.91
C ALA A 27 0.74 3.16 4.25
N GLY A 28 -0.24 3.46 3.40
CA GLY A 28 -1.63 3.04 3.57
C GLY A 28 -1.79 1.51 3.53
N SER A 29 -1.08 0.83 2.63
CA SER A 29 -1.09 -0.64 2.59
C SER A 29 -0.52 -1.25 3.87
N LEU A 30 0.54 -0.66 4.45
CA LEU A 30 1.10 -1.13 5.71
C LEU A 30 0.17 -0.82 6.90
N ALA A 31 -0.44 0.37 6.90
CA ALA A 31 -1.41 0.76 7.93
C ALA A 31 -2.64 -0.16 7.96
N ILE A 32 -3.20 -0.48 6.79
CA ILE A 32 -4.31 -1.45 6.67
C ILE A 32 -3.87 -2.82 7.20
N LYS A 33 -2.68 -3.28 6.82
CA LYS A 33 -2.11 -4.54 7.29
C LYS A 33 -1.95 -4.60 8.82
N GLN A 34 -1.60 -3.47 9.43
CA GLN A 34 -1.44 -3.34 10.89
C GLN A 34 -2.76 -3.04 11.62
N GLY A 35 -3.88 -2.90 10.91
CA GLY A 35 -5.16 -2.53 11.50
C GLY A 35 -5.25 -1.07 11.96
N LEU A 36 -4.32 -0.21 11.52
CA LEU A 36 -4.27 1.22 11.84
C LEU A 36 -5.17 2.06 10.91
N ALA A 37 -5.58 1.50 9.77
CA ALA A 37 -6.48 2.15 8.82
C ALA A 37 -7.54 1.16 8.30
N SER A 38 -8.74 1.67 7.99
CA SER A 38 -9.78 0.89 7.31
C SER A 38 -9.50 0.79 5.81
N LYS A 39 -10.25 -0.09 5.11
CA LYS A 39 -10.22 -0.21 3.65
C LYS A 39 -11.14 0.80 2.95
N THR A 40 -11.56 1.86 3.63
CA THR A 40 -12.44 2.89 3.06
C THR A 40 -11.78 3.52 1.82
N GLY A 41 -12.56 3.65 0.73
CA GLY A 41 -12.06 4.17 -0.55
C GLY A 41 -11.48 3.11 -1.48
N MET A 42 -11.27 1.86 -1.03
CA MET A 42 -10.83 0.76 -1.89
C MET A 42 -12.02 0.16 -2.65
N VAL A 43 -12.05 0.33 -3.97
CA VAL A 43 -13.08 -0.29 -4.85
C VAL A 43 -13.05 -1.82 -4.73
N SER A 44 -11.85 -2.41 -4.63
CA SER A 44 -11.66 -3.86 -4.46
C SER A 44 -12.15 -4.41 -3.12
N ALA A 45 -12.49 -3.55 -2.16
CA ALA A 45 -13.07 -3.94 -0.87
C ALA A 45 -14.60 -3.79 -0.82
N LEU A 46 -15.25 -3.44 -1.95
CA LEU A 46 -16.71 -3.36 -2.02
C LEU A 46 -17.33 -4.74 -2.18
N LYS A 47 -18.53 -4.93 -1.61
CA LYS A 47 -19.29 -6.19 -1.62
C LYS A 47 -19.36 -6.91 -2.98
N PRO A 48 -19.53 -6.23 -4.13
CA PRO A 48 -19.53 -6.89 -5.44
C PRO A 48 -18.19 -7.50 -5.88
N PHE A 49 -17.11 -7.35 -5.11
CA PHE A 49 -15.81 -7.98 -5.36
C PHE A 49 -15.52 -9.13 -4.40
N ASP A 50 -16.37 -9.38 -3.40
CA ASP A 50 -16.16 -10.44 -2.39
C ASP A 50 -16.15 -11.85 -3.00
N GLN A 51 -16.82 -12.05 -4.14
CA GLN A 51 -16.81 -13.33 -4.86
C GLN A 51 -15.52 -13.58 -5.66
N LEU A 52 -14.63 -12.59 -5.77
CA LEU A 52 -13.37 -12.72 -6.49
C LEU A 52 -12.24 -13.09 -5.53
N THR A 53 -11.31 -13.93 -6.00
CA THR A 53 -10.08 -14.26 -5.26
C THR A 53 -9.00 -13.20 -5.49
N LEU A 54 -9.28 -11.95 -5.07
CA LEU A 54 -8.33 -10.85 -5.21
C LEU A 54 -7.15 -10.99 -4.24
N ILE A 55 -6.00 -10.46 -4.64
CA ILE A 55 -4.82 -10.40 -3.79
C ILE A 55 -5.07 -9.42 -2.63
N SER A 56 -4.87 -9.89 -1.40
CA SER A 56 -4.91 -9.01 -0.22
C SER A 56 -3.76 -8.01 -0.27
N THR A 57 -3.99 -6.79 0.23
CA THR A 57 -2.96 -5.77 0.43
C THR A 57 -1.76 -6.29 1.21
N ASP A 58 -1.98 -7.23 2.13
CA ASP A 58 -0.95 -7.74 3.02
C ASP A 58 0.04 -8.68 2.30
N ALA A 59 -0.36 -9.18 1.13
CA ALA A 59 0.44 -10.02 0.25
C ALA A 59 1.22 -9.21 -0.81
N LEU A 60 0.98 -7.89 -0.90
CA LEU A 60 1.73 -7.01 -1.80
C LEU A 60 3.14 -6.77 -1.26
N VAL A 61 4.11 -6.78 -2.17
CA VAL A 61 5.52 -6.50 -1.90
C VAL A 61 5.97 -5.40 -2.83
N PHE A 62 6.37 -4.26 -2.27
CA PHE A 62 6.70 -3.07 -3.05
C PHE A 62 8.20 -2.98 -3.34
N GLY A 63 8.50 -2.65 -4.58
CA GLY A 63 9.82 -2.21 -5.05
C GLY A 63 9.63 -1.11 -6.10
N GLY A 64 10.72 -0.50 -6.57
CA GLY A 64 10.58 0.54 -7.57
C GLY A 64 11.84 1.28 -7.92
N LEU A 65 11.66 2.26 -8.81
CA LEU A 65 12.67 3.18 -9.32
C LEU A 65 12.18 4.62 -9.11
N ASP A 66 13.10 5.53 -8.85
CA ASP A 66 12.84 6.97 -8.87
C ASP A 66 14.03 7.71 -9.50
N VAL A 67 13.78 8.91 -10.00
CA VAL A 67 14.84 9.84 -10.43
C VAL A 67 15.47 10.56 -9.25
N LYS A 68 14.72 10.69 -8.14
CA LYS A 68 15.21 11.24 -6.88
C LYS A 68 16.05 10.21 -6.15
N SER A 69 17.19 10.63 -5.61
CA SER A 69 17.93 9.84 -4.63
C SER A 69 17.39 10.14 -3.23
N SER A 70 16.56 9.25 -2.69
CA SER A 70 15.91 9.42 -1.39
C SER A 70 15.70 8.07 -0.70
N THR A 71 15.05 8.09 0.47
CA THR A 71 14.54 6.89 1.12
C THR A 71 13.02 6.95 1.17
N LEU A 72 12.36 5.79 1.27
CA LEU A 72 10.91 5.73 1.40
C LEU A 72 10.42 6.49 2.64
N LEU A 73 11.13 6.37 3.77
CA LEU A 73 10.76 7.08 5.01
C LEU A 73 10.82 8.59 4.81
N HIS A 74 11.82 9.08 4.07
CA HIS A 74 11.93 10.50 3.76
C HIS A 74 10.77 10.98 2.88
N ALA A 75 10.43 10.24 1.82
CA ALA A 75 9.31 10.55 0.94
C ALA A 75 7.96 10.55 1.69
N ILE A 76 7.69 9.57 2.54
CA ILE A 76 6.50 9.52 3.40
C ILE A 76 6.44 10.75 4.33
N SER A 77 7.58 11.14 4.89
CA SER A 77 7.66 12.33 5.76
C SER A 77 7.39 13.62 4.97
N GLU A 78 7.81 13.70 3.71
CA GLU A 78 7.47 14.83 2.82
C GLU A 78 5.97 14.89 2.54
N VAL A 79 5.32 13.75 2.26
CA VAL A 79 3.85 13.70 2.08
C VAL A 79 3.12 14.22 3.31
N TYR A 80 3.51 13.76 4.50
CA TYR A 80 2.93 14.24 5.76
C TYR A 80 3.10 15.76 5.93
N ARG A 81 4.29 16.30 5.65
CA ARG A 81 4.58 17.73 5.83
C ARG A 81 3.92 18.63 4.79
N ASN A 82 3.94 18.22 3.52
CA ASN A 82 3.64 19.11 2.40
C ASN A 82 2.18 19.03 1.96
N SER A 83 1.62 17.82 1.84
CA SER A 83 0.26 17.60 1.35
C SER A 83 -0.71 17.14 2.45
N ARG A 84 -0.19 16.66 3.59
CA ARG A 84 -0.97 16.12 4.73
C ARG A 84 -1.94 15.01 4.31
N THR A 85 -1.60 14.27 3.25
CA THR A 85 -2.38 13.13 2.77
C THR A 85 -2.36 11.99 3.78
N LEU A 86 -1.28 11.86 4.54
CA LEU A 86 -1.17 10.90 5.65
C LEU A 86 -1.50 11.60 6.98
N PRO A 87 -2.31 10.98 7.85
CA PRO A 87 -2.62 11.53 9.16
C PRO A 87 -1.43 11.43 10.13
N PRO A 88 -1.38 12.27 11.17
CA PRO A 88 -0.37 12.12 12.22
C PRO A 88 -0.55 10.79 12.97
N GLY A 89 0.56 10.14 13.30
CA GLY A 89 0.57 8.88 14.07
C GLY A 89 0.40 7.61 13.23
N LEU A 90 0.34 7.74 11.90
CA LEU A 90 0.60 6.67 10.96
C LEU A 90 2.11 6.52 10.71
#